data_AF-A0A924YXA8-F1
#
_entry.id   AF-A0A924YXA8-F1
#
_cell.length_a   1.000
_cell.length_b   1.000
_cell.length_c   1.000
_cell.angle_alpha   90.00
_cell.angle_beta   90.00
_cell.angle_gamma   90.00
#
_symmetry.space_group_name_H-M   'P 1'
#
loop_
_entity.id
_entity.type
_entity.pdbx_description
1 polymer ?
#
loop_
_entity_poly.entity_id
_entity_poly.type
_entity_poly.pdbx_seq_one_letter_code
_entity_poly.pdbx_strand_id
1 'polypeptide(L)'
;MASDFQTEFGYDSYNPAKNFRISSNISGLGLDPASAEFRNLVANQNGIVFFPGSTPLYGGTTVIGGFGISGDGVDQDDVVTFYGAQGFLPPEAISSADDVRVRNTRLPYQKFNRHPFG
;
A
#
# COMPACT_ATOMS: atom_id res chain seq x y z
N MET A 1 20.69 -29.44 6.17
CA MET A 1 20.68 -28.00 6.45
C MET A 1 19.26 -27.54 6.20
N ALA A 2 18.44 -27.46 7.25
CA ALA A 2 17.04 -27.05 7.17
C ALA A 2 16.98 -25.53 7.02
N SER A 3 16.18 -25.05 6.07
CA SER A 3 15.95 -23.63 5.81
C SER A 3 15.16 -23.01 6.95
N ASP A 4 15.75 -22.02 7.61
CA ASP A 4 15.19 -21.30 8.76
C ASP A 4 14.20 -20.21 8.32
N PHE A 5 13.25 -20.56 7.44
CA PHE A 5 12.16 -19.65 7.10
C PHE A 5 11.06 -19.83 8.14
N GLN A 6 11.19 -19.07 9.22
CA GLN A 6 10.09 -18.88 10.17
C GLN A 6 9.04 -18.02 9.46
N THR A 7 7.91 -18.63 9.08
CA THR A 7 6.75 -17.86 8.60
C THR A 7 6.31 -16.94 9.73
N GLU A 8 6.55 -15.64 9.58
CA GLU A 8 5.90 -14.65 10.44
C GLU A 8 4.41 -14.66 10.10
N PHE A 9 3.59 -14.97 11.10
CA PHE A 9 2.15 -14.85 10.96
C PHE A 9 1.83 -13.39 10.59
N GLY A 10 1.21 -13.18 9.43
CA GLY A 10 0.72 -11.87 9.03
C GLY A 10 -0.20 -11.34 10.12
N TYR A 11 0.23 -10.29 10.80
CA TYR A 11 -0.60 -9.60 11.77
C TYR A 11 -1.46 -8.60 11.01
N ASP A 12 -2.79 -8.71 11.11
CA ASP A 12 -3.68 -7.65 10.67
C ASP A 12 -3.47 -6.44 11.60
N SER A 13 -2.57 -5.57 11.19
CA SER A 13 -2.37 -4.27 11.82
C SER A 13 -3.37 -3.24 11.29
N TYR A 14 -4.22 -3.59 10.31
CA TYR A 14 -5.19 -2.67 9.73
C TYR A 14 -6.35 -2.43 10.68
N ASN A 15 -6.22 -1.38 11.50
CA ASN A 15 -7.34 -0.84 12.25
C ASN A 15 -7.91 0.34 11.44
N PRO A 16 -9.11 0.19 10.83
CA PRO A 16 -9.70 1.20 9.96
C PRO A 16 -9.66 2.58 10.63
N ALA A 17 -9.15 3.56 9.90
CA ALA A 17 -8.95 4.93 10.34
C ALA A 17 -7.94 5.15 11.49
N LYS A 18 -7.24 4.16 12.06
CA LYS A 18 -6.24 4.35 13.14
C LYS A 18 -4.78 4.20 12.71
N ASN A 19 -4.52 3.53 11.60
CA ASN A 19 -3.17 3.44 11.04
C ASN A 19 -2.74 4.80 10.46
N PHE A 20 -1.48 5.19 10.68
CA PHE A 20 -0.92 6.45 10.19
C PHE A 20 -1.59 7.73 10.73
N ARG A 21 -2.15 7.67 11.94
CA ARG A 21 -2.50 8.90 12.67
C ARG A 21 -1.22 9.57 13.17
N ILE A 22 -1.18 10.91 13.17
CA ILE A 22 -0.29 11.59 14.13
C ILE A 22 -0.72 11.09 15.50
N SER A 23 0.17 10.39 16.19
CA SER A 23 -0.05 10.03 17.58
C SER A 23 -0.22 11.32 18.38
N SER A 24 -1.04 11.30 19.44
CA SER A 24 -1.12 12.40 20.40
C SER A 24 0.24 12.81 21.00
N ASN A 25 1.30 12.03 20.75
CA ASN A 25 2.69 12.42 20.94
C ASN A 25 3.20 13.15 19.69
N ILE A 26 2.87 14.44 19.62
CA ILE A 26 3.29 15.38 18.56
C ILE A 26 4.65 16.04 18.86
N SER A 27 5.43 15.46 19.78
CA SER A 27 6.66 16.05 20.33
C SER A 27 7.73 16.39 19.29
N GLY A 28 7.61 15.91 18.04
CA GLY A 28 8.48 16.28 16.92
C GLY A 28 8.07 17.52 16.10
N LEU A 29 6.84 18.02 16.21
CA LEU A 29 6.34 19.15 15.39
C LEU A 29 6.18 20.46 16.17
N GLY A 30 6.28 20.44 17.51
CA GLY A 30 6.24 21.66 18.34
C GLY A 30 4.89 22.41 18.34
N LEU A 31 3.81 21.78 17.88
CA LEU A 31 2.49 22.41 17.81
C LEU A 31 1.72 22.27 19.12
N ASP A 32 1.08 23.36 19.56
CA ASP A 32 0.15 23.35 20.70
C ASP A 32 -1.10 22.51 20.37
N PRO A 33 -1.44 21.48 21.19
CA PRO A 33 -2.65 20.69 21.01
C PRO A 33 -3.97 21.48 20.99
N ALA A 34 -3.99 22.69 21.55
CA ALA A 34 -5.15 23.58 21.52
C ALA A 34 -5.24 24.42 20.23
N SER A 35 -4.18 24.47 19.42
CA SER A 35 -4.13 25.28 18.20
C SER A 35 -5.11 24.79 17.13
N ALA A 36 -5.63 25.73 16.34
CA ALA A 36 -6.46 25.39 15.17
C ALA A 36 -5.68 24.57 14.14
N GLU A 37 -4.37 24.78 14.02
CA GLU A 37 -3.47 24.03 13.14
C GLU A 37 -3.39 22.56 13.54
N PHE A 38 -3.24 22.27 14.83
CA PHE A 38 -3.31 20.90 15.35
C PHE A 38 -4.65 20.24 15.03
N ARG A 39 -5.76 20.94 15.28
CA ARG A 39 -7.12 20.43 15.00
C ARG A 39 -7.32 20.14 13.51
N ASN A 40 -6.80 20.99 12.63
CA ASN A 40 -6.87 20.80 11.19
C ASN A 40 -5.99 19.64 10.71
N LEU A 41 -4.78 19.48 11.25
CA LEU A 41 -3.91 18.34 10.93
C LEU A 41 -4.53 17.00 11.35
N VAL A 42 -5.14 16.94 12.53
CA VAL A 42 -5.87 15.76 12.99
C VAL A 42 -7.11 15.50 12.12
N ALA A 43 -7.85 16.56 11.75
CA ALA A 43 -9.02 16.43 10.87
C ALA A 43 -8.68 15.98 9.44
N ASN A 44 -7.49 16.33 8.94
CA ASN A 44 -7.03 15.98 7.60
C ASN A 44 -6.34 14.60 7.52
N GLN A 45 -6.31 13.83 8.62
CA GLN A 45 -5.84 12.44 8.59
C GLN A 45 -6.89 11.54 7.94
N ASN A 46 -6.52 10.97 6.80
CA ASN A 46 -7.40 10.08 6.03
C ASN A 46 -6.81 8.67 5.86
N GLY A 47 -5.61 8.40 6.41
CA GLY A 47 -4.95 7.11 6.29
C GLY A 47 -4.55 6.73 4.85
N ILE A 48 -4.50 7.71 3.94
CA ILE A 48 -4.12 7.49 2.54
C ILE A 48 -2.59 7.51 2.43
N VAL A 49 -2.06 6.50 1.74
CA VAL A 49 -0.63 6.36 1.44
C VAL A 49 -0.45 6.44 -0.08
N PHE A 50 0.58 7.15 -0.53
CA PHE A 50 0.88 7.36 -1.96
C PHE A 50 2.17 6.68 -2.41
N PHE A 51 2.70 5.77 -1.59
CA PHE A 51 3.85 4.96 -1.93
C PHE A 51 3.42 3.67 -2.64
N PRO A 52 4.25 3.15 -3.56
CA PRO A 52 4.09 1.79 -4.10
C PRO A 52 4.07 0.74 -2.98
N GLY A 53 3.54 -0.45 -3.26
CA GLY A 53 3.38 -1.52 -2.28
C GLY A 53 1.93 -1.76 -1.85
N SER A 54 0.93 -1.44 -2.66
CA SER A 54 -0.45 -1.83 -2.36
C SER A 54 -1.25 -2.21 -3.60
N THR A 55 -2.25 -3.08 -3.43
CA THR A 55 -3.20 -3.49 -4.47
C THR A 55 -4.58 -3.78 -3.87
N PRO A 56 -5.68 -3.46 -4.57
CA PRO A 56 -6.99 -4.01 -4.25
C PRO A 56 -7.00 -5.53 -4.40
N LEU A 57 -7.78 -6.21 -3.55
CA LEU A 57 -8.06 -7.64 -3.63
C LEU A 57 -9.47 -7.86 -4.17
N TYR A 58 -9.62 -8.77 -5.13
CA TYR A 58 -10.86 -9.09 -5.80
C TYR A 58 -11.36 -10.50 -5.47
N GLY A 59 -12.65 -10.61 -5.18
CA GLY A 59 -13.40 -11.86 -5.17
C GLY A 59 -14.37 -11.87 -6.36
N GLY A 60 -13.98 -12.50 -7.46
CA GLY A 60 -14.66 -12.29 -8.74
C GLY A 60 -14.50 -10.83 -9.19
N THR A 61 -15.59 -10.15 -9.53
CA THR A 61 -15.59 -8.74 -9.97
C THR A 61 -15.73 -7.72 -8.82
N THR A 62 -15.76 -8.18 -7.57
CA THR A 62 -15.99 -7.32 -6.39
C THR A 62 -14.69 -7.11 -5.64
N VAL A 63 -14.40 -5.86 -5.27
CA VAL A 63 -13.31 -5.55 -4.32
C VAL A 63 -13.70 -6.04 -2.93
N ILE A 64 -12.90 -6.95 -2.38
CA ILE A 64 -13.13 -7.57 -1.06
C ILE A 64 -12.15 -7.05 0.01
N GLY A 65 -11.16 -6.25 -0.38
CA GLY A 65 -10.20 -5.67 0.55
C GLY A 65 -9.05 -4.96 -0.17
N GLY A 66 -8.06 -4.56 0.62
CA GLY A 66 -6.78 -4.04 0.14
C GLY A 66 -5.64 -4.79 0.82
N PHE A 67 -4.56 -5.02 0.08
CA PHE A 67 -3.34 -5.63 0.57
C PHE A 67 -2.19 -4.66 0.33
N GLY A 68 -1.29 -4.53 1.29
CA GLY A 68 -0.13 -3.68 1.14
C GLY A 68 1.04 -4.07 2.01
N ILE A 69 2.24 -3.80 1.49
CA ILE A 69 3.55 -4.08 2.05
C ILE A 69 4.26 -2.74 2.26
N SER A 70 5.07 -2.66 3.33
CA SER A 70 5.87 -1.49 3.65
C SER A 70 7.14 -1.95 4.36
N GLY A 71 8.29 -1.41 3.98
CA GLY A 71 9.53 -1.53 4.74
C GLY A 71 10.79 -1.47 3.89
N ASP A 72 10.77 -2.17 2.75
CA ASP A 72 11.89 -2.23 1.82
C ASP A 72 11.88 -1.04 0.84
N GLY A 73 12.70 -1.07 -0.21
CA GLY A 73 12.61 -0.09 -1.28
C GLY A 73 11.27 -0.20 -2.02
N VAL A 74 10.72 0.92 -2.49
CA VAL A 74 9.39 0.97 -3.14
C VAL A 74 9.21 -0.01 -4.31
N ASP A 75 10.27 -0.28 -5.08
CA ASP A 75 10.22 -1.25 -6.18
C ASP A 75 10.18 -2.70 -5.66
N GLN A 76 10.72 -2.97 -4.47
CA GLN A 76 10.66 -4.27 -3.79
C GLN A 76 9.29 -4.48 -3.15
N ASP A 77 8.71 -3.44 -2.53
CA ASP A 77 7.36 -3.49 -1.97
C ASP A 77 6.31 -3.86 -3.03
N ASP A 78 6.42 -3.30 -4.25
CA ASP A 78 5.55 -3.65 -5.38
C ASP A 78 5.70 -5.11 -5.82
N VAL A 79 6.92 -5.66 -5.82
CA VAL A 79 7.18 -7.07 -6.14
C VAL A 79 6.51 -7.98 -5.12
N VAL A 80 6.73 -7.74 -3.83
CA VAL A 80 6.15 -8.55 -2.75
C VAL A 80 4.63 -8.44 -2.74
N THR A 81 4.09 -7.24 -2.95
CA THR A 81 2.64 -7.00 -3.04
C THR A 81 2.01 -7.82 -4.16
N PHE A 82 2.60 -7.82 -5.36
CA PHE A 82 2.09 -8.57 -6.51
C PHE A 82 2.06 -10.08 -6.26
N TYR A 83 3.12 -10.64 -5.67
CA TYR A 83 3.18 -12.06 -5.35
C TYR A 83 2.29 -12.45 -4.17
N GLY A 84 2.13 -11.57 -3.17
CA GLY A 84 1.24 -11.81 -2.03
C GLY A 84 -0.25 -11.78 -2.39
N ALA A 85 -0.63 -11.07 -3.45
CA ALA A 85 -2.02 -10.95 -3.90
C ALA A 85 -2.44 -11.98 -4.97
N GLN A 86 -1.61 -12.98 -5.27
CA GLN A 86 -1.94 -13.99 -6.29
C GLN A 86 -3.26 -14.71 -5.94
N GLY A 87 -4.12 -14.88 -6.95
CA GLY A 87 -5.48 -15.39 -6.77
C GLY A 87 -6.54 -14.33 -6.41
N PHE A 88 -6.11 -13.10 -6.11
CA PHE A 88 -6.97 -11.97 -5.77
C PHE A 88 -6.68 -10.70 -6.59
N LEU A 89 -5.85 -10.80 -7.62
CA LEU A 89 -5.64 -9.71 -8.58
C LEU A 89 -6.90 -9.43 -9.41
N PRO A 90 -7.02 -8.24 -10.04
CA PRO A 90 -8.17 -7.94 -10.90
C PRO A 90 -8.37 -9.06 -11.95
N PRO A 91 -9.58 -9.63 -12.08
CA PRO A 91 -9.86 -10.57 -13.16
C PRO A 91 -9.91 -9.83 -14.50
N GLU A 92 -9.80 -10.56 -15.62
CA GLU A 92 -9.90 -9.99 -16.98
C GLU A 92 -11.18 -9.18 -17.24
N ALA A 93 -12.25 -9.46 -16.49
CA ALA A 93 -13.52 -8.72 -16.57
C ALA A 93 -13.44 -7.29 -15.98
N ILE A 94 -12.39 -6.96 -15.23
CA ILE A 94 -12.15 -5.65 -14.63
C ILE A 94 -10.96 -5.00 -15.33
N SER A 95 -11.19 -3.84 -15.95
CA SER A 95 -10.09 -3.09 -16.56
C SER A 95 -9.11 -2.60 -15.50
N SER A 96 -7.84 -2.91 -15.70
CA SER A 96 -6.73 -2.45 -14.87
C SER A 96 -6.00 -1.29 -15.55
N ALA A 97 -5.17 -0.58 -14.79
CA ALA A 97 -4.44 0.59 -15.31
C ALA A 97 -3.63 0.24 -16.58
N ASP A 98 -3.15 -1.00 -16.66
CA ASP A 98 -2.32 -1.49 -17.73
C ASP A 98 -3.09 -1.92 -19.00
N ASP A 99 -4.41 -1.79 -19.00
CA ASP A 99 -5.23 -1.72 -20.21
C ASP A 99 -5.21 -0.32 -20.86
N VAL A 100 -4.82 0.70 -20.10
CA VAL A 100 -4.86 2.10 -20.54
C VAL A 100 -3.51 2.49 -21.17
N ARG A 101 -3.61 3.15 -22.33
CA ARG A 101 -2.47 3.79 -23.00
C ARG A 101 -2.65 5.30 -23.04
N VAL A 102 -1.63 6.04 -22.62
CA VAL A 102 -1.55 7.50 -22.74
C VAL A 102 -0.39 7.83 -23.66
N ARG A 103 -0.65 8.50 -24.80
CA ARG A 103 0.39 8.88 -25.78
C ARG A 103 1.29 7.71 -26.20
N ASN A 104 0.68 6.56 -26.49
CA ASN A 104 1.35 5.30 -26.84
C ASN A 104 2.17 4.65 -25.69
N THR A 105 2.11 5.18 -24.46
CA THR A 105 2.69 4.58 -23.26
C THR A 105 1.62 3.81 -22.49
N ARG A 106 1.83 2.50 -22.29
CA ARG A 106 0.99 1.67 -21.41
C ARG A 106 1.24 2.08 -19.95
N LEU A 107 0.18 2.35 -19.19
CA LEU A 107 0.35 2.64 -17.77
C LEU A 107 0.70 1.35 -17.01
N PRO A 108 1.57 1.39 -15.99
CA PRO A 108 1.80 0.23 -15.15
C PRO A 108 0.63 0.04 -14.17
N TYR A 109 0.22 -1.21 -13.95
CA TYR A 109 -0.65 -1.57 -12.84
C TYR A 109 0.15 -1.72 -11.54
N GLN A 110 1.25 -2.48 -11.61
CA GLN A 110 2.32 -2.53 -10.62
C GLN A 110 3.65 -2.19 -11.30
N LYS A 111 4.58 -1.55 -10.59
CA LYS A 111 5.89 -1.20 -11.14
C LYS A 111 6.94 -2.21 -10.68
N PHE A 112 7.57 -2.88 -11.64
CA PHE A 112 8.65 -3.82 -11.38
C PHE A 112 10.01 -3.27 -11.82
N ASN A 113 11.07 -3.79 -11.20
CA ASN A 113 12.44 -3.51 -11.62
C ASN A 113 12.65 -3.93 -13.07
N ARG A 114 13.02 -2.98 -13.92
CA ARG A 114 13.36 -3.25 -15.33
C ARG A 114 14.66 -4.07 -15.45
N HIS A 115 15.56 -3.94 -14.48
CA HIS A 115 16.88 -4.56 -14.44
C HIS A 115 17.08 -5.20 -13.05
N PRO A 116 16.50 -6.38 -12.80
CA PRO A 116 16.50 -6.97 -11.45
C PRO A 116 17.89 -7.41 -10.95
N PHE A 117 18.90 -7.44 -11.80
CA PHE A 117 20.26 -7.90 -11.46
C PHE A 117 21.38 -6.87 -11.73
N GLY A 118 21.03 -5.66 -12.18
CA GLY A 118 21.99 -4.68 -12.72
C GLY A 118 22.19 -4.84 -14.22
#